data_AF-A0A2U3LW95-F1
#
_entry.id   AF-A0A2U3LW95-F1
#
_cell.length_a   1.000
_cell.length_b   1.000
_cell.length_c   1.000
_cell.angle_alpha   90.00
_cell.angle_beta   90.00
_cell.angle_gamma   90.00
#
_symmetry.space_group_name_H-M   'P 1'
#
loop_
_entity.id
_entity.type
_entity.pdbx_description
1 polymer ?
#
loop_
_entity_poly.entity_id
_entity_poly.type
_entity_poly.pdbx_seq_one_letter_code
_entity_poly.pdbx_strand_id
1 'polypeptide(L)'
;MSKPVRKRLADGPMTSARKRKLARLAARPDSEIDFSDIPRLNESFWKNAVRNPFYRPVKQQLTARLDADVVAPPARGRGYQTRLNRVLREATLEDVKRSA
;
A
#
# COMPACT_ATOMS: atom_id res chain seq x y z
N MET A 1 1.12 -35.15 10.27
CA MET A 1 0.88 -33.71 10.49
C MET A 1 1.28 -32.93 9.24
N SER A 2 0.34 -32.54 8.38
CA SER A 2 0.66 -31.78 7.16
C SER A 2 0.89 -30.31 7.49
N LYS A 3 1.98 -29.71 6.99
CA LYS A 3 2.31 -28.30 7.25
C LYS A 3 1.37 -27.39 6.46
N PRO A 4 0.89 -26.26 7.03
CA PRO A 4 0.08 -25.31 6.27
C PRO A 4 0.92 -24.66 5.17
N VAL A 5 0.49 -24.82 3.91
CA VAL A 5 1.11 -24.19 2.74
C VAL A 5 0.36 -22.90 2.41
N ARG A 6 1.06 -21.76 2.40
CA ARG A 6 0.50 -20.47 1.98
C ARG A 6 0.64 -20.33 0.47
N LYS A 7 -0.47 -20.39 -0.26
CA LYS A 7 -0.54 -20.07 -1.69
C LYS A 7 -0.99 -18.62 -1.87
N ARG A 8 -0.24 -17.81 -2.62
CA ARG A 8 -0.67 -16.48 -3.09
C ARG A 8 -1.20 -16.59 -4.51
N LEU A 9 -2.10 -15.68 -4.90
CA LEU A 9 -2.63 -15.62 -6.27
C LEU A 9 -1.52 -15.42 -7.33
N ALA A 10 -0.40 -14.82 -6.93
CA ALA A 10 0.81 -14.64 -7.74
C ALA A 10 1.66 -15.92 -7.87
N ASP A 11 1.51 -16.90 -6.98
CA ASP A 11 2.28 -18.16 -7.01
C ASP A 11 1.68 -19.17 -8.00
N GLY A 12 0.56 -18.82 -8.64
CA GLY A 12 -0.05 -19.62 -9.71
C GLY A 12 0.65 -19.39 -11.05
N PRO A 13 0.83 -20.44 -11.88
CA PRO A 13 1.56 -20.31 -13.14
C PRO A 13 0.90 -19.30 -14.09
N MET A 14 1.71 -18.40 -14.63
CA MET A 14 1.33 -17.45 -15.67
C MET A 14 1.30 -18.15 -17.04
N THR A 15 0.30 -19.01 -17.23
CA THR A 15 0.12 -19.74 -18.50
C THR A 15 -0.11 -18.79 -19.66
N SER A 16 0.31 -19.19 -20.86
CA SER A 16 0.11 -18.41 -22.09
C SER A 16 -1.36 -18.08 -22.33
N ALA A 17 -2.27 -19.02 -22.05
CA ALA A 17 -3.71 -18.81 -22.10
C ALA A 17 -4.19 -17.72 -21.14
N ARG A 18 -3.66 -17.68 -19.91
CA ARG A 18 -3.99 -16.64 -18.92
C ARG A 18 -3.50 -15.27 -19.36
N LYS A 19 -2.29 -15.18 -19.91
CA LYS A 19 -1.75 -13.94 -20.49
C LYS A 19 -2.61 -13.43 -21.64
N ARG A 20 -3.00 -14.29 -22.58
CA ARG A 20 -3.91 -13.93 -23.68
C ARG A 20 -5.27 -13.44 -23.19
N LYS A 21 -5.84 -14.10 -22.18
CA LYS A 21 -7.11 -13.67 -21.57
C LYS A 21 -6.99 -12.26 -20.96
N LEU A 22 -5.91 -11.99 -20.23
CA LEU A 22 -5.67 -10.68 -19.62
C LEU A 22 -5.47 -9.59 -20.69
N ALA A 23 -4.69 -9.87 -21.74
CA ALA A 23 -4.50 -8.94 -22.85
C ALA A 23 -5.82 -8.59 -23.54
N ARG A 24 -6.69 -9.60 -23.77
CA ARG A 24 -8.03 -9.38 -24.33
C ARG A 24 -8.92 -8.53 -23.42
N LEU A 25 -8.86 -8.73 -22.11
CA LEU A 25 -9.62 -7.92 -21.15
C LEU A 25 -9.12 -6.47 -21.09
N ALA A 26 -7.79 -6.28 -21.12
CA ALA A 26 -7.19 -4.94 -21.11
C ALA A 26 -7.47 -4.13 -22.40
N ALA A 27 -7.75 -4.82 -23.51
CA ALA A 27 -8.11 -4.17 -24.77
C ALA A 27 -9.59 -3.79 -24.89
N ARG A 28 -10.45 -4.21 -23.95
CA ARG A 28 -11.87 -3.84 -23.96
C ARG A 28 -12.06 -2.39 -23.50
N PRO A 29 -13.00 -1.65 -24.10
CA PRO A 29 -13.31 -0.30 -23.65
C PRO A 29 -14.05 -0.31 -22.31
N ASP A 30 -13.80 0.70 -21.48
CA ASP A 30 -14.44 0.85 -20.17
C ASP A 30 -15.97 1.00 -20.24
N SER A 31 -16.51 1.40 -21.41
CA SER A 31 -17.96 1.50 -21.65
C SER A 31 -18.69 0.15 -21.59
N GLU A 32 -17.97 -0.96 -21.74
CA GLU A 32 -18.52 -2.32 -21.62
C GLU A 32 -18.54 -2.82 -20.16
N ILE A 33 -18.05 -2.04 -19.20
CA ILE A 33 -18.08 -2.43 -17.79
C ILE A 33 -19.52 -2.36 -17.30
N ASP A 34 -20.05 -3.51 -16.88
CA ASP A 34 -21.35 -3.63 -16.24
C ASP A 34 -21.29 -3.14 -14.78
N PHE A 35 -22.22 -2.26 -14.42
CA PHE A 35 -22.38 -1.67 -13.09
C PHE A 35 -23.78 -1.94 -12.51
N SER A 36 -24.50 -2.93 -13.03
CA SER A 36 -25.87 -3.26 -12.60
C SER A 36 -25.95 -3.67 -11.12
N ASP A 37 -24.89 -4.27 -10.57
CA ASP A 37 -24.80 -4.75 -9.20
C ASP A 37 -24.16 -3.74 -8.23
N ILE A 38 -23.26 -2.89 -8.72
CA ILE A 38 -22.43 -2.00 -7.89
C ILE A 38 -22.35 -0.61 -8.54
N PRO A 39 -22.65 0.47 -7.80
CA PRO A 39 -22.54 1.82 -8.32
C PRO A 39 -21.07 2.16 -8.65
N ARG A 40 -20.88 2.92 -9.73
CA ARG A 40 -19.56 3.38 -10.16
C ARG A 40 -18.91 4.24 -9.07
N LEU A 41 -17.64 3.95 -8.74
CA LEU A 41 -16.87 4.75 -7.80
C LEU A 41 -16.58 6.13 -8.40
N ASN A 42 -17.14 7.17 -7.80
CA ASN A 42 -16.96 8.56 -8.22
C ASN A 42 -16.02 9.32 -7.25
N GLU A 43 -15.68 10.56 -7.57
CA GLU A 43 -14.82 11.39 -6.71
C GLU A 43 -15.39 11.57 -5.30
N SER A 44 -16.72 11.62 -5.15
CA SER A 44 -17.34 11.73 -3.83
C SER A 44 -17.11 10.50 -2.94
N PHE A 45 -16.99 9.31 -3.52
CA PHE A 45 -16.58 8.12 -2.78
C PHE A 45 -15.17 8.29 -2.21
N TRP A 46 -14.24 8.80 -3.03
CA TRP A 46 -12.84 8.97 -2.64
C TRP A 46 -12.63 10.05 -1.58
N LYS A 47 -13.51 11.05 -1.49
CA LYS A 47 -13.46 12.07 -0.42
C LYS A 47 -13.55 11.47 0.98
N ASN A 48 -14.28 10.37 1.13
CA ASN A 48 -14.52 9.70 2.41
C ASN A 48 -13.77 8.35 2.53
N ALA A 49 -12.96 7.99 1.53
CA ALA A 49 -12.28 6.70 1.52
C ALA A 49 -11.24 6.62 2.65
N VAL A 50 -11.45 5.69 3.58
CA VAL A 50 -10.50 5.44 4.67
C VAL A 50 -9.40 4.51 4.18
N ARG A 51 -8.15 4.83 4.53
CA ARG A 51 -7.01 3.96 4.24
C ARG A 51 -7.24 2.59 4.87
N ASN A 52 -7.05 1.53 4.06
CA ASN A 52 -7.31 0.14 4.46
C ASN A 52 -6.77 -0.16 5.88
N PRO A 53 -7.63 -0.48 6.87
CA PRO A 53 -7.21 -0.72 8.25
C PRO A 53 -6.34 -1.97 8.39
N PHE A 54 -6.38 -2.88 7.42
CA PHE A 54 -5.56 -4.10 7.39
C PHE A 54 -4.19 -3.88 6.75
N TYR A 55 -3.90 -2.67 6.24
CA TYR A 55 -2.59 -2.37 5.70
C TYR A 55 -1.54 -2.39 6.82
N ARG A 56 -0.66 -3.37 6.77
CA ARG A 56 0.51 -3.48 7.66
C ARG A 56 1.76 -3.10 6.88
N PRO A 57 2.35 -1.93 7.14
CA PRO A 57 3.61 -1.54 6.50
C PRO A 57 4.69 -2.57 6.80
N VAL A 58 5.39 -3.03 5.77
CA VAL A 58 6.61 -3.82 5.93
C VAL A 58 7.72 -2.86 6.34
N LYS A 59 8.36 -3.11 7.48
CA LYS A 59 9.49 -2.32 7.95
C LYS A 59 10.76 -2.85 7.28
N GLN A 60 11.51 -1.96 6.66
CA GLN A 60 12.84 -2.26 6.15
C GLN A 60 13.88 -1.69 7.12
N GLN A 61 14.86 -2.50 7.48
CA GLN A 61 15.98 -2.04 8.29
C GLN A 61 16.90 -1.20 7.41
N LEU A 62 17.11 0.05 7.81
CA LEU A 62 18.00 1.01 7.15
C LEU A 62 18.98 1.53 8.19
N THR A 63 20.24 1.68 7.80
CA THR A 63 21.25 2.34 8.63
C THR A 63 21.23 3.83 8.32
N ALA A 64 20.84 4.65 9.30
CA ALA A 64 20.85 6.10 9.19
C ALA A 64 21.56 6.70 10.41
N ARG A 65 22.22 7.85 10.21
CA ARG A 65 22.78 8.66 11.30
C ARG A 65 21.73 9.68 11.71
N LEU A 66 21.52 9.83 13.01
CA LEU A 66 20.62 10.82 13.61
C LEU A 66 21.45 11.66 14.59
N ASP A 67 21.12 12.94 14.68
CA ASP A 67 21.80 13.83 15.61
C ASP A 67 21.58 13.40 17.05
N ALA A 68 22.59 13.61 17.89
CA ALA A 68 22.60 13.10 19.27
C ALA A 68 21.47 13.69 20.11
N ASP A 69 21.11 14.95 19.89
CA ASP A 69 20.02 15.67 20.55
C ASP A 69 18.62 15.20 20.09
N VAL A 70 18.50 14.67 18.88
CA VAL A 70 17.27 14.03 18.35
C VAL A 70 17.05 12.65 18.98
N VAL A 71 18.13 11.93 19.29
CA VAL A 71 18.09 10.61 19.95
C VAL A 71 18.09 10.70 21.48
N ALA A 72 18.59 11.82 22.04
CA ALA A 72 18.76 12.04 23.48
C ALA A 72 17.48 11.97 24.32
N PRO A 73 16.27 12.34 23.86
CA PRO A 73 15.08 12.15 24.65
C PRO A 73 14.77 10.64 24.65
N PRO A 74 14.79 9.95 25.80
CA PRO A 74 14.36 8.57 25.85
C PRO A 74 12.90 8.53 25.37
N ALA A 75 12.70 8.02 24.16
CA ALA A 75 11.38 7.83 23.61
C ALA A 75 10.63 6.93 24.59
N ARG A 76 9.74 7.55 25.38
CA ARG A 76 9.03 6.91 26.49
C ARG A 76 8.30 5.66 25.99
N GLY A 77 8.92 4.49 26.18
CA GLY A 77 8.31 3.17 26.03
C GLY A 77 7.94 2.71 24.61
N ARG A 78 6.98 1.77 24.57
CA ARG A 78 6.46 1.14 23.34
C ARG A 78 5.97 2.21 22.35
N GLY A 79 6.45 2.15 21.11
CA GLY A 79 5.94 2.98 20.00
C GLY A 79 6.94 3.90 19.32
N TYR A 80 8.21 3.93 19.75
CA TYR A 80 9.28 4.74 19.12
C TYR A 80 9.30 4.61 17.58
N GLN A 81 9.42 3.38 17.07
CA GLN A 81 9.46 3.13 15.62
C GLN A 81 8.19 3.62 14.89
N THR A 82 7.03 3.55 15.54
CA THR A 82 5.77 4.03 14.97
C THR A 82 5.77 5.54 14.86
N ARG A 83 6.26 6.25 15.90
CA ARG A 83 6.38 7.70 15.90
C ARG A 83 7.42 8.18 14.88
N LEU A 84 8.59 7.53 14.83
CA LEU A 84 9.63 7.83 13.84
C LEU A 84 9.08 7.70 12.42
N ASN A 85 8.44 6.57 12.10
CA ASN A 85 7.86 6.35 10.78
C ASN A 85 6.70 7.32 10.45
N ARG A 86 5.98 7.82 11.46
CA ARG A 86 4.92 8.83 11.25
C ARG A 86 5.53 10.18 10.84
N VAL A 87 6.49 10.68 11.60
CA VAL A 87 7.16 11.96 11.34
C VAL A 87 7.85 11.94 9.97
N LEU A 88 8.57 10.86 9.66
CA LEU A 88 9.22 10.71 8.35
C LEU A 88 8.22 10.77 7.20
N ARG A 89 7.04 10.14 7.34
CA ARG A 89 6.00 10.17 6.29
C ARG A 89 5.40 11.55 6.11
N GLU A 90 5.10 12.24 7.21
CA GLU A 90 4.56 13.61 7.18
C GLU A 90 5.54 14.54 6.46
N ALA A 91 6.83 14.50 6.84
CA ALA A 91 7.87 15.29 6.20
C ALA A 91 8.02 14.97 4.70
N THR A 92 8.04 13.69 4.30
CA THR A 92 8.10 13.32 2.87
C THR A 92 6.86 13.80 2.10
N LEU A 93 5.67 13.71 2.68
CA LEU A 93 4.44 14.17 2.01
C LEU A 93 4.43 15.70 1.83
N GLU A 94 4.94 16.45 2.81
CA GLU A 94 5.09 17.90 2.71
C GLU A 94 6.11 18.29 1.64
N ASP A 95 7.25 17.59 1.58
CA ASP A 95 8.29 17.83 0.59
C ASP A 95 7.78 17.55 -0.85
N VAL A 96 7.02 16.47 -1.04
CA VAL A 96 6.36 16.16 -2.32
C VAL A 96 5.35 17.24 -2.72
N LYS A 97 4.56 17.77 -1.77
CA LYS A 97 3.62 18.88 -2.06
C LYS A 97 4.33 20.17 -2.42
N ARG A 98 5.52 20.42 -1.86
CA ARG A 98 6.31 21.63 -2.14
C ARG A 98 7.04 21.55 -3.47
N SER A 99 7.32 20.34 -3.93
CA SER A 99 8.02 20.04 -5.18
C SER A 99 7.09 19.88 -6.39
N ALA A 100 5.77 19.89 -6.17
CA ALA A 100 4.72 19.81 -7.19
C ALA A 100 4.12 21.20 -7.44
#